data_AF-A0A3A4JWD6-F1
#
_entry.id   AF-A0A3A4JWD6-F1
#
_cell.length_a   1.000
_cell.length_b   1.000
_cell.length_c   1.000
_cell.angle_alpha   90.00
_cell.angle_beta   90.00
_cell.angle_gamma   90.00
#
_symmetry.space_group_name_H-M   'P 1'
#
loop_
_entity.id
_entity.type
_entity.pdbx_description
1 polymer ?
#
loop_
_entity_poly.entity_id
_entity_poly.type
_entity_poly.pdbx_seq_one_letter_code
_entity_poly.pdbx_strand_id
1 'polypeptide(L)'
;MRKSLSAAILTAVAFATVTLLPVAPAQAQSAACGRAIEEINAAVAAAGARLTPEVGAELSAKLFAIDAVGPDRATIETYALALVDEDLSLDMTDTTDAFNAACTH
;
A
#
# COMPACT_ATOMS: atom_id res chain seq x y z
N MET A 1 -20.51 7.81 54.90
CA MET A 1 -21.44 7.35 53.83
C MET A 1 -20.85 7.77 52.49
N ARG A 2 -20.33 6.84 51.69
CA ARG A 2 -19.80 7.13 50.35
C ARG A 2 -20.92 6.85 49.34
N LYS A 3 -21.38 7.88 48.66
CA LYS A 3 -22.48 7.84 47.69
C LYS A 3 -21.85 7.88 46.30
N SER A 4 -21.62 6.70 45.72
CA SER A 4 -21.12 6.56 44.35
C SER A 4 -22.28 6.75 43.38
N LEU A 5 -22.28 7.85 42.66
CA LEU A 5 -23.18 8.09 41.54
C LEU A 5 -22.62 7.38 40.31
N SER A 6 -23.38 6.42 39.79
CA SER A 6 -23.20 5.87 38.46
C SER A 6 -23.36 6.98 37.42
N ALA A 7 -22.37 7.16 36.55
CA ALA A 7 -22.50 7.96 35.34
C ALA A 7 -21.99 7.12 34.17
N ALA A 8 -22.92 6.49 33.47
CA ALA A 8 -22.68 5.87 32.17
C ALA A 8 -22.44 7.00 31.16
N ILE A 9 -21.22 7.10 30.64
CA ILE A 9 -20.91 8.00 29.53
C ILE A 9 -21.13 7.20 28.26
N LEU A 10 -22.29 7.37 27.63
CA LEU A 10 -22.52 6.95 26.25
C LEU A 10 -21.62 7.82 25.34
N THR A 11 -20.59 7.22 24.77
CA THR A 11 -19.82 7.82 23.67
C THR A 11 -20.68 7.80 22.41
N ALA A 12 -21.31 8.92 22.10
CA ALA A 12 -21.90 9.17 20.79
C ALA A 12 -20.76 9.35 19.77
N VAL A 13 -20.51 8.33 18.96
CA VAL A 13 -19.69 8.48 17.74
C VAL A 13 -20.57 9.07 16.66
N ALA A 14 -20.40 10.37 16.42
CA ALA A 14 -20.94 11.03 15.25
C ALA A 14 -20.19 10.53 14.01
N PHE A 15 -20.88 9.77 13.14
CA PHE A 15 -20.39 9.50 11.80
C PHE A 15 -20.53 10.79 10.99
N ALA A 16 -19.49 11.63 11.01
CA ALA A 16 -19.36 12.72 10.06
C ALA A 16 -19.09 12.10 8.68
N THR A 17 -20.08 12.18 7.80
CA THR A 17 -19.94 11.89 6.36
C THR A 17 -18.96 12.90 5.75
N VAL A 18 -17.69 12.52 5.63
CA VAL A 18 -16.71 13.30 4.86
C VAL A 18 -16.81 12.86 3.39
N THR A 19 -17.76 13.47 2.69
CA THR A 19 -17.72 13.55 1.22
C THR A 19 -16.78 14.71 0.86
N LEU A 20 -15.49 14.41 0.78
CA LEU A 20 -14.43 15.16 0.12
C LEU A 20 -13.17 14.31 0.31
N LEU A 21 -12.86 13.47 -0.68
CA LEU A 21 -11.60 12.74 -0.74
C LEU A 21 -10.46 13.74 -0.60
N PRO A 22 -9.66 13.70 0.48
CA PRO A 22 -8.36 14.34 0.43
C PRO A 22 -7.54 13.54 -0.59
N VAL A 23 -7.21 14.16 -1.72
CA VAL A 23 -5.93 13.84 -2.36
C VAL A 23 -4.89 14.24 -1.31
N ALA A 24 -4.47 13.29 -0.50
CA ALA A 24 -3.38 13.49 0.43
C ALA A 24 -2.08 13.16 -0.31
N PRO A 25 -1.22 14.16 -0.57
CA PRO A 25 0.21 13.93 -0.60
C PRO A 25 0.80 14.74 0.55
N ALA A 26 0.87 14.17 1.76
CA ALA A 26 1.58 14.84 2.86
C ALA A 26 1.93 13.92 4.05
N GLN A 27 2.15 12.62 3.81
CA GLN A 27 3.13 11.88 4.61
C GLN A 27 4.37 11.78 3.73
N ALA A 28 5.57 11.91 4.29
CA ALA A 28 6.80 12.14 3.55
C ALA A 28 7.28 10.87 2.83
N GLN A 29 6.46 10.38 1.89
CA GLN A 29 6.75 9.26 1.04
C GLN A 29 8.11 9.47 0.37
N SER A 30 8.98 8.49 0.52
CA SER A 30 10.30 8.57 -0.08
C SER A 30 10.21 8.60 -1.60
N ALA A 31 11.21 9.20 -2.24
CA ALA A 31 11.30 9.23 -3.70
C ALA A 31 11.29 7.81 -4.31
N ALA A 32 11.86 6.82 -3.60
CA ALA A 32 11.86 5.43 -4.03
C ALA A 32 10.44 4.82 -4.02
N CYS A 33 9.69 5.01 -2.93
CA CYS A 33 8.30 4.56 -2.82
C CYS A 33 7.41 5.25 -3.87
N GLY A 34 7.60 6.55 -4.10
CA GLY A 34 6.88 7.27 -5.16
C GLY A 34 7.12 6.67 -6.53
N ARG A 35 8.39 6.42 -6.88
CA ARG A 35 8.74 5.76 -8.15
C ARG A 35 8.20 4.34 -8.28
N ALA A 36 8.21 3.56 -7.20
CA ALA A 36 7.67 2.21 -7.21
C ALA A 36 6.17 2.21 -7.49
N ILE A 37 5.41 3.12 -6.87
CA ILE A 37 3.97 3.29 -7.14
C ILE A 37 3.72 3.69 -8.60
N GLU A 38 4.54 4.57 -9.17
CA GLU A 38 4.41 4.96 -10.58
C GLU A 38 4.58 3.75 -11.52
N GLU A 39 5.60 2.91 -11.31
CA GLU A 39 5.81 1.70 -12.12
C GLU A 39 4.68 0.69 -11.94
N ILE A 40 4.18 0.49 -10.72
CA ILE A 40 3.04 -0.40 -10.43
C ILE A 40 1.78 0.09 -11.16
N ASN A 41 1.45 1.38 -11.04
CA ASN A 41 0.29 1.96 -11.71
C ASN A 41 0.41 1.89 -13.24
N ALA A 42 1.62 2.11 -13.78
CA ALA A 42 1.87 1.97 -15.21
C ALA A 42 1.69 0.52 -15.69
N ALA A 43 2.17 -0.46 -14.92
CA ALA A 43 2.00 -1.87 -15.23
C ALA A 43 0.53 -2.28 -15.18
N VAL A 44 -0.23 -1.86 -14.16
CA VAL A 44 -1.67 -2.11 -14.06
C VAL A 44 -2.42 -1.47 -15.24
N ALA A 45 -2.08 -0.23 -15.60
CA ALA A 45 -2.69 0.44 -16.74
C ALA A 45 -2.40 -0.27 -18.07
N ALA A 46 -1.19 -0.80 -18.26
CA ALA A 46 -0.79 -1.55 -19.46
C ALA A 46 -1.40 -2.96 -19.52
N ALA A 47 -1.52 -3.63 -18.38
CA ALA A 47 -2.05 -4.99 -18.24
C ALA A 47 -3.58 -5.06 -18.40
N GLY A 48 -4.27 -3.93 -18.19
CA GLY A 48 -5.72 -3.89 -18.20
C GLY A 48 -6.31 -4.67 -17.02
N ALA A 49 -7.01 -5.78 -17.29
CA ALA A 49 -7.73 -6.54 -16.26
C ALA A 49 -6.91 -7.68 -15.62
N ARG A 50 -5.72 -8.00 -16.12
CA ARG A 50 -4.95 -9.16 -15.64
C ARG A 50 -3.46 -8.89 -15.67
N LEU A 51 -2.82 -8.94 -14.50
CA LEU A 51 -1.37 -9.13 -14.41
C LEU A 51 -1.06 -10.54 -14.90
N THR A 52 -0.42 -10.66 -16.07
CA THR A 52 0.11 -11.95 -16.54
C THR A 52 1.49 -12.19 -15.92
N PRO A 53 1.99 -13.44 -15.93
CA PRO A 53 3.34 -13.74 -15.48
C PRO A 53 4.44 -12.89 -16.15
N GLU A 54 4.28 -12.59 -17.43
CA GLU A 54 5.23 -11.76 -18.18
C GLU A 54 5.23 -10.31 -17.67
N VAL A 55 4.04 -9.75 -17.40
CA VAL A 55 3.91 -8.41 -16.82
C VAL A 55 4.46 -8.36 -15.40
N GLY A 56 4.21 -9.39 -14.59
CA GLY A 56 4.75 -9.51 -13.24
C GLY A 56 6.29 -9.54 -13.24
N ALA A 57 6.88 -10.32 -14.14
CA ALA A 57 8.33 -10.37 -14.31
C ALA A 57 8.94 -9.04 -14.79
N GLU A 58 8.30 -8.37 -15.75
CA GLU A 58 8.75 -7.06 -16.22
C GLU A 58 8.68 -6.01 -15.10
N LEU A 59 7.56 -5.95 -14.36
CA LEU A 59 7.40 -5.04 -13.24
C LEU A 59 8.40 -5.34 -12.13
N SER A 60 8.62 -6.61 -11.78
CA SER A 60 9.63 -7.03 -10.80
C SER A 60 11.02 -6.47 -11.16
N ALA A 61 11.44 -6.62 -12.42
CA ALA A 61 12.72 -6.09 -12.88
C ALA A 61 12.81 -4.56 -12.77
N LYS A 62 11.73 -3.84 -13.10
CA LYS A 62 11.65 -2.36 -12.94
C LYS A 62 11.77 -1.95 -11.48
N LEU A 63 11.11 -2.66 -10.57
CA LEU A 63 11.15 -2.38 -9.14
C LEU A 63 12.55 -2.63 -8.55
N PHE A 64 13.22 -3.71 -8.93
CA PHE A 64 14.62 -3.96 -8.52
C PHE A 64 15.60 -2.89 -9.02
N ALA A 65 15.30 -2.23 -10.14
CA ALA A 65 16.13 -1.16 -10.69
C ALA A 65 15.98 0.19 -9.95
N ILE A 66 15.02 0.31 -9.02
CA ILE A 66 14.84 1.54 -8.24
C ILE A 66 16.00 1.69 -7.26
N ASP A 67 16.61 2.88 -7.25
CA ASP A 67 17.64 3.22 -6.27
C ASP A 67 16.98 3.58 -4.92
N ALA A 68 16.83 2.56 -4.07
CA ALA A 68 16.28 2.65 -2.73
C ALA A 68 17.33 2.23 -1.68
N VAL A 69 17.15 2.60 -0.42
CA VAL A 69 18.02 2.13 0.67
C VAL A 69 17.21 1.82 1.91
N GLY A 70 17.75 0.97 2.77
CA GLY A 70 17.15 0.67 4.07
C GLY A 70 15.74 0.07 3.93
N PRO A 71 14.77 0.53 4.74
CA PRO A 71 13.40 -0.02 4.75
C PRO A 71 12.71 0.02 3.38
N ASP A 72 12.86 1.11 2.62
CA ASP A 72 12.21 1.25 1.32
C ASP A 72 12.69 0.20 0.32
N ARG A 73 14.02 -0.09 0.33
CA ARG A 73 14.59 -1.15 -0.51
C ARG A 73 13.96 -2.49 -0.15
N ALA A 74 13.91 -2.83 1.14
CA ALA A 74 13.35 -4.11 1.59
C ALA A 74 11.86 -4.25 1.20
N THR A 75 11.07 -3.18 1.35
CA THR A 75 9.66 -3.14 0.95
C THR A 75 9.48 -3.34 -0.56
N ILE A 76 10.23 -2.61 -1.38
CA ILE A 76 10.16 -2.69 -2.84
C ILE A 76 10.59 -4.07 -3.33
N GLU A 77 11.68 -4.64 -2.79
CA GLU A 77 12.16 -5.97 -3.14
C GLU A 77 11.17 -7.07 -2.75
N THR A 78 10.54 -6.96 -1.58
CA THR A 78 9.51 -7.92 -1.14
C THR A 78 8.33 -7.94 -2.10
N TYR A 79 7.85 -6.76 -2.51
CA TYR A 79 6.78 -6.66 -3.50
C TYR A 79 7.23 -7.21 -4.87
N ALA A 80 8.45 -6.87 -5.30
CA ALA A 80 9.01 -7.34 -6.57
C ALA A 80 9.15 -8.87 -6.64
N LEU A 81 9.51 -9.53 -5.54
CA LEU A 81 9.60 -10.98 -5.47
C LEU A 81 8.21 -11.64 -5.54
N ALA A 82 7.20 -11.06 -4.89
CA ALA A 82 5.84 -11.59 -4.95
C ALA A 82 5.24 -11.57 -6.37
N LEU A 83 5.67 -10.63 -7.23
CA LEU A 83 5.24 -10.55 -8.62
C LEU A 83 5.76 -11.67 -9.54
N VAL A 84 6.75 -12.45 -9.08
CA VAL A 84 7.36 -13.55 -9.85
C VAL A 84 7.25 -14.90 -9.14
N ASP A 85 6.54 -14.95 -8.01
CA ASP A 85 6.27 -16.19 -7.29
C ASP A 85 5.47 -17.14 -8.20
N GLU A 86 5.84 -18.41 -8.32
CA GLU A 86 5.21 -19.35 -9.25
C GLU A 86 3.70 -19.57 -8.98
N ASP A 87 3.19 -19.12 -7.84
CA ASP A 87 1.76 -19.04 -7.53
C ASP A 87 1.11 -17.69 -7.92
N LEU A 88 1.42 -17.10 -9.09
CA LEU A 88 0.79 -15.85 -9.60
C LEU A 88 -0.73 -15.90 -9.79
N SER A 89 -1.40 -16.99 -9.39
CA SER A 89 -2.84 -17.02 -9.13
C SER A 89 -3.25 -16.16 -7.91
N LEU A 90 -2.25 -15.73 -7.12
CA LEU A 90 -2.40 -15.06 -5.84
C LEU A 90 -2.99 -13.66 -5.96
N ASP A 91 -4.12 -13.53 -5.28
CA ASP A 91 -4.63 -12.27 -4.77
C ASP A 91 -3.49 -11.48 -4.10
N MET A 92 -3.02 -10.44 -4.78
CA MET A 92 -1.94 -9.56 -4.31
C MET A 92 -2.43 -8.48 -3.34
N THR A 93 -3.68 -8.54 -2.88
CA THR A 93 -4.27 -7.52 -2.00
C THR A 93 -3.44 -7.36 -0.73
N ASP A 94 -3.13 -8.44 -0.01
CA ASP A 94 -2.36 -8.38 1.23
C ASP A 94 -0.94 -7.80 1.02
N THR A 95 -0.26 -8.21 -0.06
CA THR A 95 1.07 -7.71 -0.39
C THR A 95 1.03 -6.24 -0.81
N THR A 96 -0.02 -5.83 -1.52
CA THR A 96 -0.24 -4.45 -1.95
C THR A 96 -0.57 -3.55 -0.76
N ASP A 97 -1.40 -4.01 0.17
CA ASP A 97 -1.72 -3.29 1.40
C ASP A 97 -0.48 -3.13 2.29
N ALA A 98 0.32 -4.19 2.43
CA ALA A 98 1.59 -4.12 3.17
C ALA A 98 2.57 -3.15 2.52
N PHE A 99 2.72 -3.18 1.19
CA PHE A 99 3.55 -2.24 0.44
C PHE A 99 3.07 -0.79 0.63
N ASN A 100 1.77 -0.54 0.51
CA ASN A 100 1.19 0.79 0.67
C ASN A 100 1.38 1.33 2.09
N ALA A 101 1.10 0.52 3.12
CA ALA A 101 1.35 0.89 4.51
C ALA A 101 2.84 1.17 4.77
N ALA A 102 3.72 0.43 4.08
CA ALA A 102 5.16 0.61 4.13
C ALA A 102 5.69 1.71 3.19
N CYS A 103 4.83 2.46 2.49
CA CYS A 103 5.24 3.60 1.69
C CYS A 103 4.57 4.91 2.12
N THR A 104 3.77 4.87 3.20
CA THR A 104 3.08 6.04 3.79
C THR A 104 3.77 6.62 5.02
N HIS A 105 4.98 6.19 5.37
CA HIS A 105 5.72 6.70 6.53
C HIS A 105 6.59 7.92 6.22
#